data_AF-A0A661QHV5-F1
#
_entry.id   AF-A0A661QHV5-F1
#
_cell.length_a   1.000
_cell.length_b   1.000
_cell.length_c   1.000
_cell.angle_alpha   90.00
_cell.angle_beta   90.00
_cell.angle_gamma   90.00
#
_symmetry.space_group_name_H-M   'P 1'
#
loop_
_entity.id
_entity.type
_entity.pdbx_description
1 polymer ?
#
loop_
_entity_poly.entity_id
_entity_poly.type
_entity_poly.pdbx_seq_one_letter_code
_entity_poly.pdbx_strand_id
1 'polypeptide(L)'
;MNSISKFKKMLVNRLGANGLEKDTISSFIRSMRICIDGDPKMNHLKANRQLQFLGWNDIEMDYNTLQIAVAFFKAEATTISLAT
;
A
#
# COMPACT_ATOMS: atom_id res chain seq x y z
N MET A 1 7.50 -17.15 -9.09
CA MET A 1 7.20 -16.05 -8.15
C MET A 1 5.69 -15.83 -8.19
N ASN A 2 4.96 -15.99 -7.08
CA ASN A 2 3.51 -15.79 -7.06
C ASN A 2 3.15 -14.29 -7.14
N SER A 3 1.92 -13.96 -7.55
CA SER A 3 1.50 -12.56 -7.76
C SER A 3 1.67 -11.68 -6.51
N ILE A 4 1.46 -12.24 -5.31
CA ILE A 4 1.68 -11.55 -4.03
C ILE A 4 3.13 -11.09 -3.88
N SER A 5 4.08 -12.00 -4.02
CA SER A 5 5.51 -11.68 -3.88
C SER A 5 5.98 -10.66 -4.93
N LYS A 6 5.41 -10.69 -6.14
CA LYS A 6 5.66 -9.68 -7.18
C LYS A 6 5.16 -8.29 -6.76
N PHE A 7 3.88 -8.14 -6.41
CA PHE A 7 3.31 -6.84 -6.05
C PHE A 7 3.91 -6.28 -4.76
N LYS A 8 4.18 -7.13 -3.77
CA LYS A 8 4.87 -6.74 -2.53
C LYS A 8 6.25 -6.16 -2.83
N LYS A 9 7.05 -6.84 -3.67
CA LYS A 9 8.38 -6.35 -4.06
C LYS A 9 8.31 -5.04 -4.83
N MET A 10 7.36 -4.90 -5.76
CA MET A 10 7.15 -3.66 -6.51
C MET A 10 6.78 -2.50 -5.58
N LEU A 11 5.87 -2.73 -4.63
CA LEU A 11 5.43 -1.73 -3.67
C LEU A 11 6.58 -1.28 -2.76
N VAL A 12 7.31 -2.23 -2.16
CA VAL A 12 8.46 -1.94 -1.30
C VAL A 12 9.52 -1.12 -2.05
N ASN A 13 9.86 -1.52 -3.28
CA ASN A 13 10.84 -0.79 -4.09
C ASN A 13 10.38 0.63 -4.42
N ARG A 14 9.09 0.81 -4.75
CA ARG A 14 8.51 2.12 -5.08
C ARG A 14 8.51 3.05 -3.86
N LEU A 15 8.09 2.53 -2.70
CA LEU A 15 8.07 3.31 -1.45
C LEU A 15 9.48 3.72 -1.01
N GLY A 16 10.46 2.81 -1.10
CA GLY A 16 11.86 3.14 -0.83
C GLY A 16 12.42 4.19 -1.80
N ALA A 17 12.08 4.10 -3.09
CA ALA A 17 12.48 5.10 -4.09
C ALA A 17 11.82 6.48 -3.86
N ASN A 18 10.67 6.52 -3.19
CA ASN A 18 9.96 7.74 -2.82
C ASN A 18 10.42 8.32 -1.46
N GLY A 19 11.53 7.83 -0.91
CA GLY A 19 12.14 8.38 0.30
C GLY A 19 11.71 7.74 1.61
N LEU A 20 10.89 6.68 1.58
CA LEU A 20 10.50 5.98 2.81
C LEU A 20 11.65 5.10 3.32
N GLU A 21 12.00 5.25 4.60
CA GLU A 21 13.04 4.44 5.22
C GLU A 21 12.63 2.96 5.29
N LYS A 22 13.59 2.06 5.01
CA LYS A 22 13.36 0.61 4.93
C LYS A 22 12.59 0.04 6.13
N ASP A 23 12.91 0.52 7.33
CA ASP A 23 12.35 0.02 8.58
C ASP A 23 10.90 0.52 8.81
N THR A 24 10.50 1.58 8.11
CA THR A 24 9.16 2.17 8.20
C THR A 24 8.19 1.65 7.11
N ILE A 25 8.70 1.04 6.04
CA ILE A 25 7.90 0.56 4.89
C ILE A 25 6.78 -0.39 5.32
N SER A 26 7.05 -1.32 6.24
CA SER A 26 6.04 -2.28 6.71
C SER A 26 4.88 -1.58 7.42
N SER A 27 5.18 -0.60 8.29
CA SER A 27 4.21 0.23 9.00
C SER A 27 3.41 1.13 8.06
N PHE A 28 4.06 1.67 7.02
CA PHE A 28 3.39 2.45 6.00
C PHE A 28 2.40 1.59 5.20
N ILE A 29 2.82 0.41 4.72
CA ILE A 29 1.94 -0.53 4.00
C ILE A 29 0.75 -0.94 4.86
N ARG A 30 0.93 -1.15 6.17
CA ARG A 30 -0.17 -1.42 7.10
C ARG A 30 -1.15 -0.25 7.17
N SER A 31 -0.65 0.97 7.26
CA SER A 31 -1.47 2.19 7.29
C SER A 31 -2.26 2.36 5.98
N MET A 32 -1.62 2.07 4.83
CA MET A 32 -2.28 2.07 3.53
C MET A 32 -3.45 1.08 3.48
N ARG A 33 -3.28 -0.13 4.03
CA ARG A 33 -4.36 -1.13 4.09
C ARG A 33 -5.56 -0.59 4.85
N ILE A 34 -5.33 0.00 6.03
CA ILE A 34 -6.39 0.57 6.86
C ILE A 34 -7.16 1.63 6.08
N CYS A 35 -6.46 2.55 5.40
CA CYS A 35 -7.09 3.58 4.58
C CYS A 35 -7.92 2.97 3.43
N ILE A 36 -7.34 2.05 2.65
CA ILE A 36 -7.98 1.44 1.47
C ILE A 36 -9.18 0.57 1.85
N ASP A 37 -9.09 -0.21 2.93
CA ASP A 37 -10.19 -1.06 3.39
C ASP A 37 -11.36 -0.22 3.91
N GLY A 38 -11.08 0.97 4.49
CA GLY A 38 -12.10 1.91 4.96
C GLY A 38 -12.86 2.64 3.85
N ASP A 39 -12.23 2.87 2.69
CA ASP A 39 -12.89 3.40 1.49
C ASP A 39 -12.24 2.84 0.21
N PRO A 40 -12.74 1.70 -0.32
CA PRO A 40 -12.17 1.04 -1.49
C PRO A 40 -12.23 1.83 -2.80
N LYS A 41 -13.00 2.94 -2.83
CA LYS A 41 -13.12 3.82 -4.01
C LYS A 41 -12.23 5.07 -3.91
N MET A 42 -11.43 5.19 -2.86
CA MET A 42 -10.58 6.36 -2.67
C MET A 42 -9.55 6.51 -3.79
N ASN A 43 -9.30 7.75 -4.18
CA ASN A 43 -8.18 8.09 -5.05
C ASN A 43 -6.92 8.37 -4.22
N HIS A 44 -5.78 8.50 -4.90
CA HIS A 44 -4.48 8.72 -4.27
C HIS A 44 -4.43 10.00 -3.43
N LEU A 45 -5.10 11.08 -3.86
CA LEU A 45 -5.18 12.33 -3.10
C LEU A 45 -5.86 12.14 -1.74
N LYS A 46 -6.99 11.42 -1.70
CA LYS A 46 -7.69 11.11 -0.45
C LYS A 46 -6.89 10.14 0.42
N ALA A 47 -6.21 9.17 -0.19
CA ALA A 47 -5.33 8.23 0.51
C ALA A 47 -4.15 8.97 1.18
N ASN A 48 -3.48 9.87 0.47
CA ASN A 48 -2.39 10.69 1.01
C ASN A 48 -2.87 11.54 2.19
N ARG A 49 -4.03 12.19 2.08
CA ARG A 49 -4.60 12.96 3.18
C ARG A 49 -4.86 12.10 4.42
N GLN A 50 -5.41 10.89 4.24
CA GLN A 50 -5.62 9.95 5.35
C GLN A 50 -4.29 9.51 5.99
N LEU A 51 -3.27 9.23 5.18
CA LEU A 51 -1.94 8.86 5.67
C LEU A 51 -1.26 10.00 6.42
N GLN A 52 -1.40 11.24 5.96
CA GLN A 52 -0.95 12.44 6.67
C GLN A 52 -1.63 12.58 8.04
N PHE A 53 -2.94 12.33 8.13
CA PHE A 53 -3.63 12.28 9.43
C PHE A 53 -3.09 11.19 10.37
N LEU A 54 -2.49 10.13 9.82
CA LEU A 54 -1.81 9.07 10.58
C LEU A 54 -0.33 9.39 10.88
N GLY A 55 0.15 10.59 10.52
CA GLY A 55 1.51 11.05 10.77
C GLY A 55 2.50 10.84 9.61
N TRP A 56 2.06 10.29 8.48
CA TRP A 56 2.91 10.10 7.30
C TRP A 56 2.95 11.37 6.42
N ASN A 57 3.65 12.40 6.91
CA ASN A 57 3.66 13.71 6.27
C ASN A 57 4.69 13.86 5.13
N ASP A 58 5.76 13.07 5.18
CA ASP A 58 6.93 13.27 4.32
C ASP A 58 6.90 12.47 3.01
N ILE A 59 5.80 11.75 2.75
CA ILE A 59 5.63 10.97 1.54
C ILE A 59 4.27 11.22 0.89
N GLU A 60 4.29 11.31 -0.44
CA GLU A 60 3.09 11.37 -1.25
C GLU A 60 3.07 10.23 -2.26
N MET A 61 1.95 9.53 -2.34
CA MET A 61 1.73 8.47 -3.31
C MET A 61 1.09 9.02 -4.58
N ASP A 62 1.65 8.65 -5.72
CA ASP A 62 0.98 8.85 -7.01
C ASP A 62 -0.13 7.80 -7.23
N TYR A 63 -0.93 8.02 -8.27
CA TYR A 63 -1.97 7.06 -8.68
C TYR A 63 -1.42 5.64 -8.87
N ASN A 64 -0.24 5.50 -9.48
CA ASN A 64 0.36 4.19 -9.77
C ASN A 64 0.75 3.43 -8.51
N THR A 65 1.30 4.13 -7.52
CA THR A 65 1.68 3.58 -6.22
C THR A 65 0.45 3.06 -5.48
N LEU A 66 -0.66 3.80 -5.53
CA LEU A 66 -1.95 3.33 -5.01
C LEU A 66 -2.43 2.05 -5.72
N GLN A 67 -2.38 2.00 -7.06
CA GLN A 67 -2.81 0.82 -7.82
C GLN A 67 -1.97 -0.42 -7.50
N ILE A 68 -0.66 -0.27 -7.30
CA ILE A 68 0.22 -1.37 -6.88
C ILE A 68 -0.20 -1.90 -5.51
N ALA A 69 -0.50 -1.01 -4.55
CA ALA A 69 -0.96 -1.42 -3.23
C ALA A 69 -2.32 -2.11 -3.25
N VAL A 70 -3.27 -1.60 -4.03
CA VAL A 70 -4.58 -2.24 -4.24
C VAL A 70 -4.41 -3.64 -4.84
N ALA A 71 -3.56 -3.79 -5.86
CA ALA A 71 -3.27 -5.09 -6.46
C ALA A 71 -2.60 -6.06 -5.47
N PHE A 72 -1.68 -5.55 -4.65
CA PHE A 72 -1.05 -6.32 -3.57
C PHE A 72 -2.08 -6.84 -2.56
N PHE A 73 -2.95 -5.96 -2.05
CA PHE A 73 -3.96 -6.33 -1.04
C PHE A 73 -5.01 -7.29 -1.60
N LYS A 74 -5.46 -7.10 -2.84
CA LYS A 74 -6.35 -8.05 -3.53
C LYS A 74 -5.70 -9.42 -3.66
N ALA A 75 -4.43 -9.48 -4.08
CA ALA A 75 -3.72 -10.74 -4.22
C ALA A 75 -3.58 -11.47 -2.87
N GLU A 76 -3.31 -10.74 -1.78
CA GLU A 76 -3.24 -11.31 -0.43
C GLU A 76 -4.58 -11.89 0.03
N ALA A 77 -5.68 -11.16 -0.17
CA ALA A 77 -7.02 -11.61 0.21
C ALA A 77 -7.46 -12.87 -0.54
N THR A 78 -7.17 -12.98 -1.84
CA THR A 78 -7.48 -14.19 -2.63
C THR A 78 -6.77 -15.43 -2.09
N THR A 79 -5.53 -15.31 -1.60
CA THR A 79 -4.81 -16.44 -1.02
C THR A 79 -5.39 -16.87 0.33
N ILE A 80 -5.89 -15.94 1.15
CA ILE A 80 -6.53 -16.27 2.43
C ILE A 80 -7.83 -17.06 2.18
N SER A 81 -8.63 -16.65 1.19
CA SER A 81 -9.90 -17.32 0.85
C SER A 81 -9.74 -18.73 0.27
N LEU A 82 -8.55 -19.10 -0.22
CA LEU A 82 -8.27 -20.45 -0.74
C LEU A 82 -7.64 -21.37 0.32
N ALA A 83 -7.26 -20.81 1.48
CA ALA A 83 -6.64 -21.54 2.60
C ALA A 83 -7.62 -21.84 3.75
N THR A 84 -8.87 -21.39 3.64
CA THR A 84 -10.00 -21.63 4.55
C THR A 84 -11.08 -22.44 3.86
#